data_AF-A0A497P4Q8-F1
#
_entry.id   AF-A0A497P4Q8-F1
#
_cell.length_a   1.000
_cell.length_b   1.000
_cell.length_c   1.000
_cell.angle_alpha   90.00
_cell.angle_beta   90.00
_cell.angle_gamma   90.00
#
_symmetry.space_group_name_H-M   'P 1'
#
loop_
_entity.id
_entity.type
_entity.pdbx_description
1 polymer ?
#
loop_
_entity_poly.entity_id
_entity_poly.type
_entity_poly.pdbx_seq_one_letter_code
_entity_poly.pdbx_strand_id
1 'polypeptide(L)'
;MELMEKVPIKIDKNLVPMALPEELILYTIDSSHLLLAIKPLRDFETKALSKNNVKVKLEGNEYLVELPKKIYNFYHMDEADYTVMVSEISPRTIEILL
;
A
#
# COMPACT_ATOMS: atom_id res chain seq x y z
N MET A 1 13.73 16.64 13.44
CA MET A 1 13.42 15.42 12.65
C MET A 1 11.91 15.28 12.71
N GLU A 2 11.20 15.72 11.67
CA GLU A 2 9.74 15.58 11.64
C GLU A 2 9.41 14.08 11.59
N LEU A 3 8.75 13.58 12.64
CA LEU A 3 8.10 12.28 12.58
C LEU A 3 6.97 12.43 11.57
N MET A 4 7.15 11.91 10.36
CA MET A 4 6.07 11.83 9.39
C MET A 4 4.93 11.04 10.02
N GLU A 5 3.80 11.71 10.27
CA GLU A 5 2.59 11.05 10.76
C GLU A 5 2.15 9.96 9.78
N LYS A 6 1.68 8.84 10.32
CA LYS A 6 1.25 7.68 9.53
C LYS A 6 -0.16 7.28 9.90
N VAL A 7 -0.88 6.77 8.91
CA VAL A 7 -2.25 6.27 9.06
C VAL A 7 -2.30 4.82 8.58
N PRO A 8 -2.80 3.88 9.39
CA PRO A 8 -2.90 2.48 8.97
C PRO A 8 -4.09 2.30 8.03
N ILE A 9 -3.86 1.65 6.89
CA ILE A 9 -4.93 1.00 6.12
C ILE A 9 -4.99 -0.49 6.48
N LYS A 10 -6.17 -1.07 6.32
CA LYS A 10 -6.44 -2.46 6.69
C LYS A 10 -6.60 -3.31 5.44
N ILE A 11 -5.90 -4.44 5.40
CA ILE A 11 -6.03 -5.43 4.33
C ILE A 11 -6.33 -6.77 5.00
N ASP A 12 -7.43 -7.42 4.63
CA ASP A 12 -7.75 -8.75 5.12
C ASP A 12 -6.65 -9.73 4.68
N LYS A 13 -6.09 -10.46 5.65
CA LYS A 13 -5.05 -11.46 5.40
C LYS A 13 -5.47 -12.50 4.37
N ASN A 14 -6.75 -12.85 4.30
CA ASN A 14 -7.28 -13.86 3.39
C ASN A 14 -7.27 -13.40 1.92
N LEU A 15 -7.17 -12.10 1.65
CA LEU A 15 -7.00 -11.56 0.30
C LEU A 15 -5.57 -11.76 -0.23
N VAL A 16 -4.61 -11.99 0.66
CA VAL A 16 -3.20 -12.14 0.29
C VAL A 16 -2.81 -13.62 0.42
N PRO A 17 -2.52 -14.32 -0.68
CA PRO A 17 -2.22 -15.77 -0.63
C PRO A 17 -0.81 -16.08 -0.07
N MET A 18 -0.12 -15.06 0.45
CA MET A 18 1.21 -15.17 1.03
C MET A 18 1.37 -14.25 2.25
N ALA A 19 2.33 -14.56 3.12
CA ALA A 19 2.67 -13.66 4.21
C ALA A 19 3.36 -12.40 3.68
N LEU A 20 2.87 -11.23 4.07
CA LEU A 20 3.52 -9.96 3.76
C LEU A 20 4.76 -9.75 4.63
N PRO A 21 5.86 -9.19 4.08
CA PRO A 21 7.01 -8.76 4.86
C PRO A 21 6.65 -7.56 5.76
N GLU A 22 7.51 -7.26 6.72
CA GLU A 22 7.36 -6.11 7.64
C GLU A 22 7.46 -4.73 6.94
N GLU A 23 7.97 -4.71 5.70
CA GLU A 23 8.13 -3.49 4.91
C GLU A 23 7.73 -3.76 3.45
N LEU A 24 6.93 -2.85 2.89
CA LEU A 24 6.53 -2.83 1.49
C LEU A 24 6.96 -1.51 0.85
N ILE A 25 7.05 -1.52 -0.48
CA ILE A 25 7.28 -0.31 -1.28
C ILE A 25 5.93 0.19 -1.78
N LEU A 26 5.56 1.38 -1.36
CA LEU A 26 4.40 2.12 -1.87
C LEU A 26 4.81 2.97 -3.07
N TYR A 27 4.18 2.72 -4.21
CA TYR A 27 4.22 3.56 -5.39
C TYR A 27 2.87 4.28 -5.55
N THR A 28 2.91 5.60 -5.73
CA THR A 28 1.74 6.38 -6.14
C THR A 28 1.76 6.51 -7.66
N ILE A 29 0.78 5.96 -8.36
CA ILE A 29 0.80 5.85 -9.82
C ILE A 29 0.17 7.07 -10.49
N ASP A 30 -1.05 7.40 -10.07
CA ASP A 30 -1.84 8.54 -10.53
C ASP A 30 -2.75 9.05 -9.39
N SER A 31 -3.76 9.85 -9.70
CA SER A 31 -4.69 10.44 -8.71
C SER A 31 -5.64 9.46 -8.02
N SER A 32 -5.70 8.19 -8.45
CA SER A 32 -6.62 7.18 -7.93
C SER A 32 -5.97 5.81 -7.67
N HIS A 33 -4.71 5.63 -8.06
CA HIS A 33 -4.07 4.31 -8.04
C HIS A 33 -2.78 4.30 -7.21
N LEU A 34 -2.78 3.44 -6.19
CA LEU A 34 -1.62 3.11 -5.37
C LEU A 34 -1.22 1.65 -5.56
N LEU A 35 0.07 1.38 -5.43
CA LEU A 35 0.66 0.06 -5.57
C LEU A 35 1.58 -0.26 -4.40
N LEU A 36 1.33 -1.35 -3.68
CA LEU A 36 2.25 -1.90 -2.68
C LEU A 36 3.01 -3.08 -3.27
N ALA A 37 4.34 -3.01 -3.29
CA ALA A 37 5.19 -4.05 -3.84
C ALA A 37 6.13 -4.64 -2.79
N ILE A 38 6.35 -5.95 -2.87
CA ILE A 38 7.26 -6.70 -1.99
C ILE A 38 8.71 -6.48 -2.40
N LYS A 39 8.95 -6.21 -3.69
CA LYS A 39 10.25 -5.95 -4.28
C LYS A 39 10.15 -4.78 -5.25
N PRO A 40 11.25 -4.06 -5.51
CA PRO A 40 11.26 -2.99 -6.50
C PRO A 40 10.75 -3.45 -7.86
N LEU A 41 9.87 -2.66 -8.47
CA LEU A 41 9.32 -2.94 -9.79
C LEU A 41 9.87 -1.94 -10.80
N ARG A 42 10.71 -2.43 -11.73
CA ARG A 42 11.43 -1.58 -12.70
C ARG A 42 10.53 -0.59 -13.43
N ASP A 43 9.34 -1.02 -13.83
CA ASP A 43 8.42 -0.18 -14.59
C ASP A 43 7.87 1.00 -13.77
N PHE A 44 7.83 0.87 -12.44
CA PHE A 44 7.30 1.89 -11.53
C PHE A 44 8.39 2.76 -10.89
N GLU A 45 9.65 2.31 -10.90
CA GLU A 45 10.77 3.14 -10.42
C GLU A 45 10.93 4.44 -11.22
N THR A 46 10.51 4.47 -12.50
CA THR A 46 10.61 5.65 -13.36
C THR A 46 9.28 6.35 -13.64
N LYS A 47 8.15 5.65 -13.40
CA LYS A 47 6.80 6.14 -13.75
C LYS A 47 5.98 6.60 -12.55
N ALA A 48 6.28 6.10 -11.35
CA ALA A 48 5.52 6.48 -10.16
C ALA A 48 5.75 7.97 -9.83
N LEU A 49 4.68 8.66 -9.42
CA LEU A 49 4.74 10.05 -8.96
C LEU A 49 5.54 10.17 -7.65
N SER A 50 5.53 9.13 -6.83
CA SER A 50 6.30 9.03 -5.60
C SER A 50 6.53 7.57 -5.21
N LYS A 51 7.57 7.36 -4.41
CA LYS A 51 7.98 6.07 -3.85
C LYS A 51 8.27 6.25 -2.37
N ASN A 52 7.68 5.39 -1.54
CA ASN A 52 7.89 5.38 -0.09
C ASN A 52 8.02 3.94 0.40
N ASN A 53 8.74 3.73 1.49
CA ASN A 53 8.63 2.48 2.22
C ASN A 53 7.57 2.61 3.30
N VAL A 54 6.74 1.58 3.45
CA VAL A 54 5.66 1.53 4.42
C VAL A 54 5.80 0.28 5.28
N LYS A 55 5.50 0.41 6.56
CA LYS A 55 5.56 -0.72 7.49
C LYS A 55 4.28 -1.52 7.41
N VAL A 56 4.42 -2.82 7.62
CA VAL A 56 3.30 -3.76 7.71
C VAL A 56 3.35 -4.46 9.05
N LYS A 57 2.20 -4.50 9.74
CA LYS A 57 2.03 -5.25 10.97
C LYS A 57 0.84 -6.19 10.81
N LEU A 58 1.00 -7.46 11.18
CA LEU A 58 -0.13 -8.38 11.28
C LEU A 58 -0.80 -8.22 12.65
N GLU A 59 -2.10 -7.93 12.66
CA GLU A 59 -2.90 -7.80 13.87
C GLU A 59 -4.20 -8.60 13.72
N GLY A 60 -4.28 -9.74 14.42
CA GLY A 60 -5.38 -10.68 14.23
C GLY A 60 -5.42 -11.23 12.79
N ASN A 61 -6.51 -10.93 12.07
CA ASN A 61 -6.72 -11.33 10.68
C ASN A 61 -6.45 -10.20 9.67
N GLU A 62 -5.88 -9.08 10.09
CA GLU A 62 -5.64 -7.92 9.23
C GLU A 62 -4.15 -7.58 9.14
N TYR A 63 -3.70 -7.26 7.94
CA TYR A 63 -2.46 -6.51 7.73
C TYR A 63 -2.76 -5.01 7.87
N LEU A 64 -2.07 -4.37 8.82
CA LEU A 64 -2.04 -2.93 9.00
C LEU A 64 -0.85 -2.36 8.22
N VAL A 65 -1.12 -1.62 7.15
CA VAL A 65 -0.08 -0.97 6.32
C VAL A 65 -0.03 0.51 6.67
N GLU A 66 1.09 0.97 7.21
CA GLU A 66 1.28 2.35 7.67
C GLU A 66 1.59 3.30 6.52
N LEU A 67 0.57 3.93 5.94
CA LEU A 67 0.76 4.93 4.88
C LEU A 67 1.21 6.28 5.46
N PRO A 68 2.04 7.07 4.73
CA PRO A 68 2.28 8.46 5.09
C PRO A 68 0.98 9.27 5.08
N LYS A 69 0.71 10.04 6.14
CA LYS A 69 -0.54 10.82 6.27
C LYS A 69 -0.76 11.77 5.08
N LYS A 70 0.31 12.32 4.51
CA LYS A 70 0.23 13.17 3.32
C LYS A 70 -0.37 12.43 2.11
N ILE A 71 -0.04 11.15 1.92
CA ILE A 71 -0.62 10.32 0.85
C ILE A 71 -2.07 9.99 1.21
N TYR A 72 -2.31 9.49 2.42
CA TYR A 72 -3.66 9.16 2.90
C TYR A 72 -4.65 10.32 2.70
N ASN A 73 -4.24 11.54 3.04
CA ASN A 73 -5.05 12.75 2.86
C ASN A 73 -5.17 13.19 1.38
N PHE A 74 -4.11 13.07 0.58
CA PHE A 74 -4.15 13.45 -0.84
C PHE A 74 -5.19 12.64 -1.62
N TYR A 75 -5.34 11.36 -1.26
CA TYR A 75 -6.32 10.46 -1.86
C TYR A 75 -7.67 10.46 -1.15
N HIS A 76 -7.88 11.30 -0.12
CA HIS A 76 -9.13 11.37 0.64
C HIS A 76 -9.61 9.99 1.14
N MET A 77 -8.67 9.14 1.60
CA MET A 77 -8.95 7.74 1.96
C MET A 77 -9.85 7.57 3.20
N ASP A 78 -10.14 8.65 3.92
CA ASP A 78 -11.12 8.72 5.01
C ASP A 78 -12.55 8.93 4.52
N GLU A 79 -12.73 9.50 3.33
CA GLU A 79 -14.02 9.80 2.70
C GLU A 79 -14.34 8.86 1.54
N ALA A 80 -13.32 8.31 0.88
CA ALA A 80 -13.43 7.46 -0.30
C ALA A 80 -13.45 5.97 0.07
N ASP A 81 -14.41 5.24 -0.51
CA ASP A 81 -14.31 3.78 -0.60
C ASP A 81 -13.13 3.42 -1.50
N TYR A 82 -12.29 2.49 -1.07
CA TYR A 82 -11.20 1.98 -1.89
C TYR A 82 -11.28 0.47 -2.04
N THR A 83 -10.83 -0.02 -3.19
CA THR A 83 -10.76 -1.44 -3.51
C THR A 83 -9.33 -1.92 -3.40
N VAL A 84 -9.12 -2.98 -2.61
CA VAL A 84 -7.84 -3.67 -2.53
C VAL A 84 -7.87 -4.90 -3.43
N MET A 85 -6.94 -4.98 -4.37
CA MET A 85 -6.83 -6.10 -5.31
C MET A 85 -5.46 -6.77 -5.20
N VAL A 86 -5.46 -8.10 -5.26
CA VAL A 86 -4.26 -8.93 -5.17
C VAL A 86 -4.34 -10.03 -6.22
N SER A 87 -3.23 -10.29 -6.93
CA SER A 87 -3.17 -11.41 -7.86
C SER A 87 -3.22 -12.74 -7.12
N GLU A 88 -4.16 -13.62 -7.49
CA GLU A 88 -4.24 -14.97 -6.94
C GLU A 88 -3.07 -15.88 -7.36
N ILE A 89 -2.46 -15.62 -8.51
CA ILE A 89 -1.45 -16.51 -9.13
C ILE A 89 -0.03 -16.13 -8.70
N SER A 90 0.29 -14.84 -8.67
CA SER A 90 1.61 -14.35 -8.29
C SER A 90 1.47 -12.92 -7.75
N PRO A 91 1.12 -12.73 -6.47
CA PRO A 91 0.97 -11.42 -5.86
C PRO A 91 2.33 -10.74 -5.70
N ARG A 92 2.83 -10.15 -6.79
CA ARG A 92 3.99 -9.26 -6.75
C ARG A 92 3.63 -7.90 -6.17
N THR A 93 2.34 -7.58 -6.24
CA THR A 93 1.74 -6.30 -5.91
C THR A 93 0.40 -6.49 -5.22
N ILE A 94 0.06 -5.51 -4.40
CA ILE A 94 -1.30 -5.21 -3.95
C ILE A 94 -1.67 -3.86 -4.57
N GLU A 95 -2.76 -3.82 -5.31
CA GLU A 95 -3.30 -2.59 -5.89
C GLU A 95 -4.37 -2.02 -4.98
N ILE A 96 -4.35 -0.70 -4.80
CA ILE A 96 -5.39 0.03 -4.08
C ILE A 96 -5.93 1.08 -5.06
N LEU A 97 -7.19 0.90 -5.44
CA LEU A 97 -7.92 1.81 -6.32
C LEU A 97 -8.93 2.59 -5.50
N LEU A 98 -8.94 3.91 -5.69
CA LEU A 98 -9.85 4.87 -5.06
C LEU A 98 -10.89 5.38 -6.04
#